data_AF-A0A9D2FRJ5-F1
#
_entry.id   AF-A0A9D2FRJ5-F1
#
_cell.length_a   1.000
_cell.length_b   1.000
_cell.length_c   1.000
_cell.angle_alpha   90.00
_cell.angle_beta   90.00
_cell.angle_gamma   90.00
#
_symmetry.space_group_name_H-M   'P 1'
#
loop_
_entity.id
_entity.type
_entity.pdbx_description
1 polymer ?
#
loop_
_entity_poly.entity_id
_entity_poly.type
_entity_poly.pdbx_seq_one_letter_code
_entity_poly.pdbx_strand_id
1 'polypeptide(L)'
;MYNLNAIGAQAIANTCWFLLDILIIVTWFKYGKSEFETPLAKKWFVPWTLLVLTACFILQILFIMEFGDVEGEKYSAYLQNIAMSIAYLYMLNRRKSTKGQSLTIGICKCIGTLTPTIYGTMEGNYFIFTTGIICFVFDLLYIYFFYQVKKSEIESNPAGHKI
;
A
#
# COMPACT_ATOMS: atom_id res chain seq x y z
N MET A 1 -19.85 25.84 19.65
CA MET A 1 -18.59 25.67 20.41
C MET A 1 -17.91 24.43 19.89
N TYR A 2 -16.82 24.56 19.12
CA TYR A 2 -16.02 23.43 18.67
C TYR A 2 -15.32 22.81 19.88
N ASN A 3 -15.60 21.53 20.17
CA ASN A 3 -14.90 20.77 21.19
C ASN A 3 -13.46 20.52 20.71
N LEU A 4 -12.53 21.32 21.23
CA LEU A 4 -11.08 21.29 20.93
C LEU A 4 -10.31 20.19 21.70
N ASN A 5 -10.98 19.27 22.40
CA ASN A 5 -10.35 18.35 23.34
C ASN A 5 -10.78 16.89 23.14
N ALA A 6 -10.36 16.33 22.01
CA ALA A 6 -9.94 14.94 21.88
C ALA A 6 -9.36 14.83 20.46
N ILE A 7 -8.04 14.82 20.32
CA ILE A 7 -7.47 14.30 19.08
C ILE A 7 -7.89 12.84 19.04
N GLY A 8 -8.91 12.53 18.23
CA GLY A 8 -9.43 11.16 18.12
C GLY A 8 -8.31 10.23 17.67
N ALA A 9 -8.33 8.97 18.13
CA ALA A 9 -7.34 7.98 17.74
C ALA A 9 -7.18 7.88 16.21
N GLN A 10 -8.26 8.07 15.46
CA GLN A 10 -8.27 8.13 14.00
C GLN A 10 -7.43 9.30 13.45
N ALA A 11 -7.54 10.49 14.02
CA ALA A 11 -6.76 11.65 13.59
C ALA A 11 -5.26 11.45 13.82
N ILE A 12 -4.88 10.81 14.93
CA ILE A 12 -3.48 10.44 15.20
C ILE A 12 -3.01 9.42 14.17
N ALA A 13 -3.78 8.35 13.93
CA ALA A 13 -3.45 7.33 12.94
C ALA A 13 -3.28 7.91 11.53
N ASN A 14 -4.22 8.75 11.09
CA ASN A 14 -4.17 9.42 9.79
C ASN A 14 -2.96 10.37 9.68
N THR A 15 -2.62 11.07 10.75
CA THR A 15 -1.42 11.93 10.78
C THR A 15 -0.15 11.08 10.65
N CYS A 16 -0.05 9.96 11.39
CA CYS A 16 1.08 9.04 11.28
C CYS A 16 1.19 8.45 9.87
N TRP A 17 0.09 7.99 9.27
CA TRP A 17 0.08 7.49 7.89
C TRP A 17 0.51 8.55 6.90
N PHE A 18 -0.02 9.77 7.00
CA PHE A 18 0.38 10.88 6.14
C PHE A 18 1.88 11.19 6.21
N LEU A 19 2.47 11.16 7.40
CA LEU A 19 3.92 11.35 7.57
C LEU A 19 4.72 10.19 6.94
N LEU A 20 4.25 8.95 7.08
CA LEU A 20 4.87 7.80 6.42
C LEU A 20 4.77 7.90 4.90
N ASP A 21 3.64 8.37 4.36
CA ASP A 21 3.46 8.57 2.92
C ASP A 21 4.42 9.63 2.37
N ILE A 22 4.67 10.71 3.13
CA ILE A 22 5.71 11.69 2.77
C ILE A 22 7.08 11.01 2.67
N LEU A 23 7.44 10.14 3.63
CA LEU A 23 8.70 9.40 3.58
C LEU A 23 8.76 8.45 2.37
N ILE A 24 7.65 7.81 2.00
CA ILE A 24 7.55 6.97 0.80
C ILE A 24 7.77 7.84 -0.45
N ILE A 25 7.17 9.02 -0.55
CA ILE A 25 7.36 9.93 -1.69
C ILE A 25 8.81 10.42 -1.77
N VAL A 26 9.42 10.78 -0.63
CA VAL A 26 10.84 11.20 -0.59
C VAL A 26 11.76 10.06 -1.04
N THR A 27 11.54 8.84 -0.56
CA THR A 27 12.32 7.67 -0.99
C THR A 27 12.08 7.32 -2.46
N TRP A 28 10.85 7.49 -2.96
CA TRP A 28 10.52 7.35 -4.38
C TRP A 28 11.31 8.32 -5.25
N PHE A 29 11.33 9.61 -4.92
CA PHE A 29 12.13 10.59 -5.68
C PHE A 29 13.64 10.35 -5.56
N LYS A 30 14.11 9.85 -4.41
CA LYS A 30 15.52 9.57 -4.17
C LYS A 30 16.03 8.32 -4.91
N TYR A 31 15.25 7.24 -4.93
CA TYR A 31 15.71 5.93 -5.42
C TYR A 31 14.96 5.44 -6.65
N GLY A 32 13.68 5.80 -6.82
CA GLY A 32 12.80 5.28 -7.88
C GLY A 32 13.30 5.55 -9.29
N LYS A 33 13.95 6.70 -9.54
CA LYS A 33 14.49 7.05 -10.87
C LYS A 33 15.55 6.05 -11.37
N SER A 34 16.31 5.44 -10.47
CA SER A 34 17.36 4.47 -10.82
C SER A 34 16.82 3.13 -11.32
N GLU A 35 15.55 2.81 -11.05
CA GLU A 35 14.92 1.55 -11.46
C GLU A 35 14.38 1.54 -12.89
N PHE A 36 14.38 2.71 -13.55
CA PHE A 36 13.99 2.80 -14.94
C PHE A 36 15.21 2.56 -15.82
N GLU A 37 15.10 1.66 -16.79
CA GLU A 37 16.23 1.32 -17.68
C GLU A 37 16.32 2.28 -18.87
N THR A 38 15.16 2.73 -19.39
CA THR A 38 15.14 3.55 -20.61
C THR A 38 15.36 5.04 -20.32
N PRO A 39 16.14 5.75 -21.16
CA PRO A 39 16.33 7.20 -21.03
C PRO A 39 15.02 7.99 -21.05
N LEU A 40 14.05 7.53 -21.85
CA LEU A 40 12.72 8.14 -21.94
C LEU A 40 11.97 8.06 -20.61
N ALA A 41 11.95 6.88 -19.96
CA ALA A 41 11.27 6.72 -18.68
C ALA A 41 11.93 7.55 -17.57
N LYS A 42 13.27 7.66 -17.57
CA LYS A 42 13.99 8.53 -16.63
C LYS A 42 13.67 10.01 -16.83
N LYS A 43 13.46 10.45 -18.08
CA LYS A 43 13.09 11.85 -18.41
C LYS A 43 11.68 12.19 -17.91
N TRP A 44 10.73 11.28 -18.13
CA TRP A 44 9.34 11.47 -17.74
C TRP A 44 9.05 11.14 -16.27
N PHE A 45 10.03 10.62 -15.52
CA PHE A 45 9.87 10.19 -14.13
C PHE A 45 9.19 11.25 -13.23
N VAL A 46 9.72 12.48 -13.21
CA VAL A 46 9.18 13.54 -12.33
C VAL A 46 7.81 14.04 -12.83
N PRO A 47 7.64 14.44 -14.11
CA PRO A 47 6.31 14.87 -14.60
C PRO A 47 5.23 13.81 -14.41
N TRP A 48 5.56 12.53 -14.68
CA TRP A 48 4.62 11.43 -14.52
C TRP A 48 4.25 11.22 -13.06
N THR A 49 5.23 11.24 -12.15
CA THR A 49 4.98 11.12 -10.70
C THR A 49 4.07 12.24 -10.19
N LEU A 50 4.33 13.49 -10.60
CA LEU A 50 3.50 14.64 -10.21
C LEU A 50 2.07 14.54 -10.75
N LEU A 51 1.91 14.06 -11.99
CA LEU A 51 0.59 13.82 -12.59
C LEU A 51 -0.19 12.77 -11.77
N VAL A 52 0.44 11.64 -11.45
CA VAL A 52 -0.20 10.57 -10.66
C VAL A 52 -0.57 11.07 -9.26
N LEU A 53 0.33 11.77 -8.56
CA LEU A 53 0.03 12.34 -7.24
C LEU A 53 -1.14 13.32 -7.30
N THR A 54 -1.16 14.20 -8.29
CA THR A 54 -2.26 15.17 -8.48
C THR A 54 -3.58 14.45 -8.72
N ALA A 55 -3.58 13.41 -9.56
CA ALA A 55 -4.77 12.60 -9.81
C ALA A 55 -5.26 11.89 -8.52
N CYS A 56 -4.35 11.33 -7.72
CA CYS A 56 -4.69 10.71 -6.44
C CYS A 56 -5.31 11.71 -5.46
N PHE A 57 -4.76 12.92 -5.34
CA PHE A 57 -5.32 13.98 -4.51
C PHE A 57 -6.73 14.40 -4.96
N ILE A 58 -6.93 14.59 -6.28
CA ILE A 58 -8.25 14.92 -6.83
C ILE A 58 -9.24 13.79 -6.54
N LEU A 59 -8.87 12.53 -6.77
CA LEU A 59 -9.72 11.38 -6.47
C LEU A 59 -10.09 11.35 -4.97
N GLN A 60 -9.13 11.58 -4.07
CA GLN A 60 -9.42 11.61 -2.64
C GLN A 60 -10.45 12.70 -2.27
N ILE A 61 -10.32 13.90 -2.86
CA ILE A 61 -11.28 14.99 -2.65
C ILE A 61 -12.66 14.59 -3.18
N LEU A 62 -12.74 14.01 -4.38
CA LEU A 62 -14.01 13.57 -4.96
C LEU A 62 -14.69 12.49 -4.11
N PHE A 63 -13.93 11.57 -3.51
CA PHE A 63 -14.49 10.58 -2.59
C PHE A 63 -15.13 11.23 -1.36
N ILE A 64 -14.49 12.24 -0.77
CA ILE A 64 -15.05 12.98 0.36
C ILE A 64 -16.31 13.76 -0.06
N MET A 65 -16.29 14.38 -1.25
CA MET A 65 -17.44 15.14 -1.74
C MET A 65 -18.66 14.26 -2.03
N GLU A 66 -18.45 13.06 -2.58
CA GLU A 66 -19.53 12.15 -2.98
C GLU A 66 -20.06 11.33 -1.81
N PHE A 67 -19.18 10.81 -0.96
CA PHE A 67 -19.54 9.84 0.10
C PHE A 67 -19.50 10.45 1.52
N GLY A 68 -19.10 11.72 1.65
CA GLY A 68 -18.89 12.38 2.94
C GLY A 68 -17.58 11.98 3.62
N ASP A 69 -17.29 12.64 4.75
CA ASP A 69 -16.00 12.49 5.45
C ASP A 69 -15.73 11.05 5.90
N VAL A 70 -16.71 10.40 6.55
CA VAL A 70 -16.50 9.10 7.20
C VAL A 70 -16.50 7.95 6.20
N GLU A 71 -17.53 7.84 5.36
CA GLU A 71 -17.63 6.72 4.41
C GLU A 71 -16.69 6.91 3.22
N GLY A 72 -16.45 8.15 2.79
CA GLY A 72 -15.44 8.47 1.77
C GLY A 72 -14.03 8.06 2.21
N GLU A 73 -13.66 8.30 3.46
CA GLU A 73 -12.39 7.83 4.03
C GLU A 73 -12.31 6.30 4.02
N LYS A 74 -13.33 5.60 4.54
CA LYS A 74 -13.36 4.13 4.59
C LYS A 74 -13.26 3.51 3.19
N TYR A 75 -14.08 3.97 2.25
CA TYR A 75 -14.15 3.38 0.91
C TYR A 75 -12.89 3.63 0.09
N SER A 76 -12.37 4.86 0.12
CA SER A 76 -11.11 5.18 -0.56
C SER A 76 -9.93 4.37 0.01
N ALA A 77 -9.85 4.23 1.34
CA ALA A 77 -8.80 3.45 1.99
C ALA A 77 -8.80 1.98 1.54
N TYR A 78 -9.97 1.33 1.45
CA TYR A 78 -10.05 -0.06 0.97
C TYR A 78 -9.66 -0.22 -0.50
N LEU A 79 -10.08 0.70 -1.36
CA LEU A 79 -9.70 0.66 -2.79
C LEU A 79 -8.20 0.89 -2.97
N GLN A 80 -7.61 1.82 -2.21
CA GLN A 80 -6.16 2.04 -2.18
C GLN A 80 -5.41 0.81 -1.65
N ASN A 81 -5.96 0.13 -0.64
CA ASN A 81 -5.36 -1.08 -0.08
C ASN A 81 -5.32 -2.22 -1.13
N ILE A 82 -6.38 -2.41 -1.91
CA ILE A 82 -6.41 -3.35 -3.05
C ILE A 82 -5.33 -2.99 -4.07
N ALA A 83 -5.28 -1.73 -4.50
CA ALA A 83 -4.30 -1.26 -5.47
C ALA A 83 -2.86 -1.51 -4.99
N MET A 84 -2.59 -1.28 -3.70
CA MET A 84 -1.31 -1.56 -3.06
C MET A 84 -0.97 -3.05 -3.07
N SER A 85 -1.90 -3.94 -2.72
CA SER A 85 -1.65 -5.40 -2.74
C SER A 85 -1.28 -5.90 -4.14
N ILE A 86 -1.97 -5.39 -5.17
CA ILE A 86 -1.67 -5.70 -6.58
C ILE A 86 -0.28 -5.15 -6.96
N ALA A 87 0.05 -3.92 -6.56
CA ALA A 87 1.35 -3.31 -6.85
C ALA A 87 2.52 -4.08 -6.22
N TYR A 88 2.35 -4.63 -5.02
CA TYR A 88 3.36 -5.49 -4.38
C TYR A 88 3.65 -6.76 -5.18
N LEU A 89 2.60 -7.44 -5.67
CA LEU A 89 2.74 -8.58 -6.57
C LEU A 89 3.41 -8.21 -7.89
N TYR A 90 3.01 -7.09 -8.49
CA TYR A 90 3.63 -6.59 -9.72
C TYR A 90 5.13 -6.31 -9.53
N MET A 91 5.50 -5.66 -8.43
CA MET A 91 6.90 -5.36 -8.12
C MET A 91 7.72 -6.63 -7.88
N LEU A 92 7.17 -7.63 -7.18
CA LEU A 92 7.83 -8.91 -6.97
C LEU A 92 8.08 -9.63 -8.30
N ASN A 93 7.06 -9.67 -9.16
CA ASN A 93 7.17 -10.31 -10.48
C ASN A 93 8.14 -9.58 -11.41
N ARG A 94 8.13 -8.23 -11.41
CA ARG A 94 9.02 -7.42 -12.24
C ARG A 94 10.48 -7.57 -11.84
N ARG A 95 10.77 -7.57 -10.54
CA ARG A 95 12.16 -7.67 -10.04
C ARG A 95 12.67 -9.11 -9.98
N LYS A 96 11.77 -10.09 -9.86
CA LYS A 96 12.08 -11.51 -9.61
C LYS A 96 13.08 -11.69 -8.46
N SER A 97 13.01 -10.80 -7.47
CA SER A 97 13.92 -10.75 -6.34
C SER A 97 13.20 -10.21 -5.11
N THR A 98 13.64 -10.62 -3.92
CA THR A 98 13.09 -10.14 -2.65
C THR A 98 13.54 -8.71 -2.29
N LYS A 99 14.44 -8.10 -3.06
CA LYS A 99 14.94 -6.74 -2.81
C LYS A 99 13.83 -5.69 -2.72
N GLY A 100 13.77 -5.00 -1.57
CA GLY A 100 12.80 -3.95 -1.29
C GLY A 100 11.43 -4.46 -0.81
N GLN A 101 11.33 -5.76 -0.54
CA GLN A 101 10.14 -6.41 0.00
C GLN A 101 10.51 -7.34 1.16
N SER A 102 9.54 -7.70 1.99
CA SER A 102 9.77 -8.65 3.08
C SER A 102 8.51 -9.43 3.41
N LEU A 103 8.71 -10.59 4.05
CA LEU A 103 7.61 -11.38 4.60
C LEU A 103 6.90 -10.62 5.74
N THR A 104 7.66 -9.88 6.55
CA THR A 104 7.12 -9.05 7.64
C THR A 104 6.10 -8.05 7.13
N ILE A 105 6.38 -7.37 6.01
CA ILE A 105 5.42 -6.45 5.37
C ILE A 105 4.13 -7.18 5.01
N GLY A 106 4.21 -8.38 4.43
CA GLY A 106 3.04 -9.18 4.07
C GLY A 106 2.18 -9.56 5.27
N ILE A 107 2.81 -10.07 6.34
CA ILE A 107 2.11 -10.47 7.56
C ILE A 107 1.47 -9.27 8.25
N CYS A 108 2.22 -8.17 8.43
CA CYS A 108 1.71 -6.95 9.03
C CYS A 108 0.53 -6.38 8.22
N LYS A 109 0.60 -6.44 6.88
CA LYS A 109 -0.48 -6.01 6.00
C LYS A 109 -1.72 -6.90 6.14
N CYS A 110 -1.58 -8.23 6.18
CA CYS A 110 -2.71 -9.13 6.46
C CYS A 110 -3.41 -8.76 7.77
N ILE A 111 -2.66 -8.56 8.85
CA ILE A 111 -3.21 -8.18 10.16
C ILE A 111 -3.91 -6.82 10.06
N GLY A 112 -3.25 -5.84 9.44
CA GLY A 112 -3.78 -4.49 9.23
C GLY A 112 -5.02 -4.45 8.34
N THR A 113 -5.20 -5.40 7.41
CA THR A 113 -6.42 -5.55 6.60
C THR A 113 -7.52 -6.24 7.39
N LEU A 114 -7.21 -7.29 8.16
CA LEU A 114 -8.20 -8.08 8.89
C LEU A 114 -8.89 -7.28 10.00
N THR A 115 -8.14 -6.52 10.80
CA THR A 115 -8.70 -5.75 11.93
C THR A 115 -9.83 -4.79 11.52
N PRO A 116 -9.64 -3.84 10.57
CA PRO A 116 -10.71 -2.95 10.13
C PRO A 116 -11.80 -3.70 9.37
N THR A 117 -11.49 -4.82 8.70
CA THR A 117 -12.49 -5.59 7.96
C THR A 117 -13.47 -6.26 8.90
N ILE A 118 -12.98 -6.87 9.98
CA ILE A 118 -13.84 -7.46 11.02
C ILE A 118 -14.73 -6.38 11.63
N TYR A 119 -14.15 -5.24 12.02
CA TYR A 119 -14.89 -4.14 12.62
C TYR A 119 -15.97 -3.58 11.66
N GLY A 120 -15.62 -3.27 10.41
CA GLY A 120 -16.58 -2.77 9.42
C GLY A 120 -17.64 -3.81 9.02
N THR A 121 -17.34 -5.09 9.10
CA THR A 121 -18.32 -6.17 8.89
C THR A 121 -19.32 -6.24 10.04
N MET A 122 -18.88 -6.03 11.28
CA MET A 122 -19.78 -5.93 12.44
C MET A 122 -20.71 -4.71 12.37
N GLU A 123 -20.27 -3.63 11.71
CA GLU A 123 -21.12 -2.47 11.37
C GLU A 123 -22.13 -2.76 10.24
N GLY A 124 -22.08 -3.95 9.63
CA GLY A 124 -22.97 -4.34 8.53
C GLY A 124 -22.56 -3.78 7.16
N ASN A 125 -21.34 -3.26 7.01
CA ASN A 125 -20.89 -2.65 5.77
C ASN A 125 -20.38 -3.71 4.77
N TYR A 126 -21.25 -4.10 3.83
CA TYR A 126 -20.93 -5.09 2.79
C TYR A 126 -19.77 -4.69 1.88
N PHE A 127 -19.57 -3.39 1.64
CA PHE A 127 -18.45 -2.90 0.83
C PHE A 127 -17.12 -3.23 1.50
N ILE A 128 -17.00 -2.93 2.79
CA ILE A 128 -15.79 -3.20 3.59
C ILE A 128 -15.53 -4.70 3.69
N PHE A 129 -16.57 -5.51 3.93
CA PHE A 129 -16.42 -6.97 3.97
C PHE A 129 -15.87 -7.51 2.65
N THR A 130 -16.50 -7.13 1.53
CA THR A 130 -16.15 -7.64 0.20
C THR A 130 -14.75 -7.20 -0.21
N THR A 131 -14.45 -5.91 -0.08
CA THR A 131 -13.12 -5.36 -0.43
C THR A 131 -12.03 -5.88 0.51
N GLY A 132 -12.33 -6.10 1.79
CA GLY A 132 -11.42 -6.72 2.75
C GLY A 132 -11.05 -8.15 2.39
N ILE A 133 -12.01 -8.97 1.94
CA ILE A 133 -11.72 -10.32 1.41
C ILE A 133 -10.79 -10.22 0.20
N ILE A 134 -11.07 -9.30 -0.73
CA ILE A 134 -10.24 -9.12 -1.93
C ILE A 134 -8.79 -8.76 -1.53
N CYS A 135 -8.61 -7.77 -0.65
CA CYS A 135 -7.30 -7.42 -0.10
C CYS A 135 -6.60 -8.63 0.52
N PHE A 136 -7.31 -9.36 1.39
CA PHE A 136 -6.75 -10.50 2.11
C PHE A 136 -6.28 -11.61 1.16
N VAL A 137 -7.03 -11.90 0.10
CA VAL A 137 -6.62 -12.87 -0.93
C VAL A 137 -5.34 -12.42 -1.62
N PHE A 138 -5.24 -11.15 -2.04
CA PHE A 138 -4.02 -10.65 -2.68
C PHE A 138 -2.82 -10.64 -1.71
N ASP A 139 -3.05 -10.36 -0.43
CA ASP A 139 -1.99 -10.37 0.58
C ASP A 139 -1.45 -11.81 0.81
N LEU A 140 -2.33 -12.81 0.83
CA LEU A 140 -1.92 -14.22 0.89
C LEU A 140 -1.16 -14.65 -0.37
N LEU A 141 -1.62 -14.23 -1.55
CA LEU A 141 -0.89 -14.47 -2.81
C LEU A 141 0.50 -13.84 -2.76
N TYR A 142 0.62 -12.61 -2.25
CA TYR A 142 1.91 -11.97 -2.06
C TYR A 142 2.83 -12.79 -1.15
N ILE A 143 2.34 -13.23 0.01
CA ILE A 143 3.12 -14.06 0.94
C ILE A 143 3.58 -15.35 0.25
N TYR A 144 2.69 -16.02 -0.48
CA TYR A 144 2.99 -17.25 -1.19
C TYR A 144 4.07 -17.06 -2.25
N PHE A 145 3.90 -16.08 -3.15
CA PHE A 145 4.87 -15.83 -4.22
C PHE A 145 6.20 -15.30 -3.67
N PHE A 146 6.17 -14.48 -2.61
CA PHE A 146 7.37 -13.99 -1.95
C PHE A 146 8.20 -15.15 -1.38
N TYR A 147 7.55 -16.11 -0.74
CA TYR A 147 8.21 -17.31 -0.23
C TYR A 147 8.87 -18.13 -1.35
N GLN A 148 8.19 -18.28 -2.50
CA GLN A 148 8.75 -18.98 -3.65
C GLN A 148 9.99 -18.26 -4.21
N VAL A 149 9.91 -16.94 -4.43
CA VAL A 149 11.05 -16.15 -4.92
C VAL A 149 12.22 -16.23 -3.94
N LYS A 150 11.97 -16.10 -2.64
CA LYS A 150 13.01 -16.22 -1.60
C LYS A 150 13.68 -17.59 -1.62
N LYS A 151 12.89 -18.66 -1.75
CA LYS A 151 13.42 -20.03 -1.84
C LYS A 151 14.33 -20.18 -3.06
N SER A 152 13.89 -19.72 -4.24
CA SER A 152 14.71 -19.76 -5.46
C SER A 152 15.98 -18.92 -5.37
N GLU A 153 15.96 -17.78 -4.68
CA GLU A 153 17.18 -16.98 -4.40
C GLU A 153 18.17 -17.73 -3.50
N ILE A 154 17.68 -18.46 -2.50
CA ILE A 154 18.54 -19.27 -1.61
C ILE A 154 19.14 -20.46 -2.36
N GLU A 155 18.33 -21.17 -3.17
CA GLU A 155 18.78 -22.32 -3.97
C GLU A 155 19.81 -21.92 -5.03
N SER A 156 19.69 -20.71 -5.61
CA SER A 156 20.65 -20.18 -6.59
C SER A 156 21.91 -19.59 -5.95
N ASN A 157 21.94 -19.31 -4.64
CA ASN A 157 23.11 -18.82 -3.92
C ASN A 157 23.28 -19.43 -2.50
N PRO A 158 23.58 -20.73 -2.38
CA PRO A 158 23.63 -21.44 -1.09
C PRO A 158 24.79 -20.99 -0.17
N ALA A 159 25.81 -20.31 -0.71
CA ALA A 159 26.98 -19.85 0.06
C ALA A 159 26.76 -18.51 0.81
N GLY A 160 25.72 -17.74 0.46
CA GLY A 160 25.44 -16.43 1.05
C GLY A 160 24.67 -16.46 2.37
N HIS A 161 24.29 -17.64 2.88
CA HIS A 161 23.45 -17.79 4.08
C HIS A 161 24.23 -18.00 5.39
N LYS A 162 25.57 -17.87 5.37
CA LYS A 162 26.39 -17.82 6.58
C LYS A 162 26.69 -16.37 6.97
N ILE A 163 25.70 -15.66 7.52
CA ILE A 163 25.94 -14.54 8.45
C ILE A 163 24.80 -14.53 9.47
#